data_AF-A0A4Q3TC89-F1
#
_entry.id   AF-A0A4Q3TC89-F1
#
_cell.length_a   1.000
_cell.length_b   1.000
_cell.length_c   1.000
_cell.angle_alpha   90.00
_cell.angle_beta   90.00
_cell.angle_gamma   90.00
#
_symmetry.space_group_name_H-M   'P 1'
#
loop_
_entity.id
_entity.type
_entity.pdbx_description
1 polymer ?
#
loop_
_entity_poly.entity_id
_entity_poly.type
_entity_poly.pdbx_seq_one_letter_code
_entity_poly.pdbx_strand_id
1 'polypeptide(L)'
;LQVVEAIQAARPEAKVVMLTGYGNIATAVQAVKAGAIDYLAKPADADDVVRALLNNKEAGLGSPPENPMSADRVRWEHIQRVYEQCGNNVSETARRLNMHRRTLQRILSKRAPR
;
A
#
# COMPACT_ATOMS: atom_id res chain seq x y z
N LEU A 1 -10.66 3.21 -4.65
CA LEU A 1 -11.11 1.91 -5.18
C LEU A 1 -12.24 2.05 -6.18
N GLN A 2 -13.16 3.01 -5.99
CA GLN A 2 -14.25 3.35 -6.92
C GLN A 2 -13.84 3.45 -8.41
N VAL A 3 -12.62 3.90 -8.71
CA VAL A 3 -12.12 3.99 -10.09
C VAL A 3 -11.89 2.62 -10.73
N VAL A 4 -11.41 1.62 -9.98
CA VAL A 4 -11.20 0.25 -10.49
C VAL A 4 -12.55 -0.36 -10.85
N GLU A 5 -13.54 -0.21 -9.97
CA GLU A 5 -14.91 -0.67 -10.18
C GLU A 5 -15.55 -0.01 -11.41
N ALA A 6 -15.36 1.31 -11.56
CA ALA A 6 -15.88 2.05 -12.71
C ALA A 6 -15.23 1.61 -14.04
N ILE A 7 -13.91 1.37 -14.05
CA ILE A 7 -13.20 0.87 -15.23
C ILE A 7 -13.69 -0.53 -15.59
N GLN A 8 -13.83 -1.42 -14.59
CA GLN A 8 -14.30 -2.78 -14.81
C GLN A 8 -15.74 -2.83 -15.34
N ALA A 9 -16.60 -1.91 -14.88
CA ALA A 9 -17.98 -1.79 -15.37
C ALA A 9 -18.05 -1.24 -16.80
N ALA A 10 -17.17 -0.30 -17.16
CA ALA A 10 -17.16 0.33 -18.48
C ALA A 10 -16.43 -0.50 -19.55
N ARG A 11 -15.36 -1.22 -19.17
CA ARG A 11 -14.55 -2.05 -20.06
C ARG A 11 -14.07 -3.31 -19.32
N PRO A 12 -14.84 -4.40 -19.37
CA PRO A 12 -14.51 -5.64 -18.67
C PRO A 12 -13.17 -6.26 -19.10
N GLU A 13 -12.73 -6.02 -20.33
CA GLU A 13 -11.47 -6.50 -20.90
C GLU A 13 -10.24 -5.67 -20.48
N ALA A 14 -10.43 -4.52 -19.82
CA ALA A 14 -9.33 -3.66 -19.41
C ALA A 14 -8.57 -4.26 -18.22
N LYS A 15 -7.25 -4.37 -18.36
CA LYS A 15 -6.35 -4.79 -17.28
C LYS A 15 -5.98 -3.59 -16.40
N VAL A 16 -6.26 -3.69 -15.09
CA VAL A 16 -5.98 -2.61 -14.14
C VAL A 16 -4.92 -3.04 -13.13
N VAL A 17 -3.78 -2.33 -13.09
CA VAL A 17 -2.75 -2.48 -12.07
C VAL A 17 -2.77 -1.25 -11.16
N MET A 18 -2.80 -1.48 -9.86
CA MET A 18 -2.85 -0.40 -8.86
C MET A 18 -1.44 -0.08 -8.37
N LEU A 19 -0.89 1.08 -8.75
CA LEU A 19 0.43 1.54 -8.31
C LEU A 19 0.29 2.58 -7.19
N THR A 20 0.87 2.34 -6.02
CA THR A 20 0.78 3.29 -4.89
C THR A 20 2.06 3.38 -4.08
N GLY A 21 2.42 4.59 -3.63
CA GLY A 21 3.48 4.79 -2.63
C GLY A 21 3.05 4.46 -1.20
N TYR A 22 1.79 4.03 -1.01
CA TYR A 22 1.18 3.77 0.28
C TYR A 22 0.60 2.35 0.31
N GLY A 23 1.46 1.36 0.11
CA GLY A 23 1.09 -0.06 0.09
C GLY A 23 0.53 -0.54 1.42
N ASN A 24 -0.75 -0.90 1.48
CA ASN A 24 -1.33 -1.65 2.61
C ASN A 24 -1.93 -2.94 2.06
N ILE A 25 -1.61 -4.08 2.68
CA ILE A 25 -2.16 -5.40 2.36
C ILE A 25 -3.70 -5.35 2.29
N ALA A 26 -4.37 -4.65 3.20
CA ALA A 26 -5.84 -4.53 3.18
C ALA A 26 -6.35 -3.84 1.90
N THR A 27 -5.68 -2.78 1.45
CA THR A 27 -6.05 -2.08 0.21
C THR A 27 -5.66 -2.86 -1.04
N ALA A 28 -4.61 -3.68 -0.97
CA ALA A 28 -4.23 -4.60 -2.04
C ALA A 28 -5.29 -5.68 -2.24
N VAL A 29 -5.73 -6.31 -1.14
CA VAL A 29 -6.82 -7.29 -1.16
C VAL A 29 -8.11 -6.68 -1.70
N GLN A 30 -8.45 -5.46 -1.27
CA GLN A 30 -9.64 -4.78 -1.79
C GLN A 30 -9.51 -4.42 -3.29
N ALA A 31 -8.33 -4.02 -3.76
CA ALA A 31 -8.09 -3.73 -5.18
C ALA A 31 -8.27 -4.98 -6.05
N VAL A 32 -7.70 -6.11 -5.62
CA VAL A 32 -7.85 -7.39 -6.33
C VAL A 32 -9.32 -7.84 -6.33
N LYS A 33 -10.04 -7.68 -5.22
CA LYS A 33 -11.49 -7.96 -5.15
C LYS A 33 -12.31 -7.07 -6.09
N ALA A 34 -11.89 -5.83 -6.31
CA ALA A 34 -12.55 -4.88 -7.21
C ALA A 34 -12.26 -5.13 -8.70
N GLY A 35 -11.42 -6.10 -9.05
CA GLY A 35 -11.07 -6.43 -10.44
C GLY A 35 -9.66 -6.01 -10.86
N ALA A 36 -8.84 -5.46 -9.97
CA ALA A 36 -7.44 -5.21 -10.28
C ALA A 36 -6.71 -6.55 -10.50
N ILE A 37 -5.86 -6.59 -11.53
CA ILE A 37 -5.06 -7.77 -11.83
C ILE A 37 -3.83 -7.86 -10.93
N ASP A 38 -3.32 -6.71 -10.48
CA ASP A 38 -2.15 -6.62 -9.61
C ASP A 38 -2.12 -5.31 -8.80
N TYR A 39 -1.29 -5.28 -7.75
CA TYR A 39 -1.07 -4.15 -6.86
C TYR A 39 0.43 -3.95 -6.62
N LEU A 40 0.99 -2.85 -7.13
CA LEU A 40 2.39 -2.50 -7.01
C LEU A 40 2.59 -1.37 -5.99
N ALA A 41 3.62 -1.53 -5.15
CA ALA A 41 4.08 -0.47 -4.26
C ALA A 41 5.18 0.36 -4.95
N LYS A 42 5.15 1.69 -4.83
CA LYS A 42 6.28 2.52 -5.25
C LYS A 42 7.44 2.38 -4.24
N PRO A 43 8.70 2.47 -4.69
CA PRO A 43 9.14 2.67 -6.07
C PRO A 43 9.00 1.38 -6.88
N ALA A 44 8.36 1.47 -8.04
CA ALA A 44 8.30 0.41 -9.05
C ALA A 44 8.79 1.02 -10.37
N ASP A 45 9.52 0.23 -11.15
CA ASP A 45 10.03 0.67 -12.44
C ASP A 45 9.02 0.35 -13.57
N ALA A 46 9.36 0.72 -14.80
CA ALA A 46 8.50 0.47 -15.95
C ALA A 46 8.39 -1.03 -16.26
N ASP A 47 9.44 -1.81 -15.99
CA ASP A 47 9.48 -3.23 -16.27
C ASP A 47 8.57 -4.00 -15.31
N ASP A 48 8.49 -3.59 -14.05
CA ASP A 48 7.56 -4.10 -13.04
C ASP A 48 6.10 -3.93 -13.49
N VAL A 49 5.77 -2.75 -14.01
CA VAL A 49 4.42 -2.45 -14.50
C VAL A 49 4.07 -3.30 -15.74
N VAL A 50 5.03 -3.44 -16.67
CA VAL A 50 4.85 -4.27 -17.86
C VAL A 50 4.66 -5.74 -17.48
N ARG A 51 5.46 -6.26 -16.54
CA ARG A 51 5.30 -7.63 -16.02
C ARG A 51 3.94 -7.83 -15.38
N ALA A 52 3.48 -6.89 -14.55
CA ALA A 52 2.17 -6.96 -13.90
C ALA A 52 1.01 -6.96 -14.92
N LEU A 53 1.14 -6.24 -16.04
CA LEU A 53 0.11 -6.19 -17.09
C LEU A 53 0.12 -7.42 -18.02
N LEU A 54 1.30 -7.99 -18.29
CA LEU A 54 1.47 -9.05 -19.28
C LEU A 54 1.42 -10.47 -18.69
N ASN A 55 1.71 -10.65 -17.40
CA ASN A 55 1.64 -11.97 -16.77
C ASN A 55 0.19 -12.48 -16.72
N ASN A 56 -0.10 -13.52 -17.49
CA ASN A 56 -1.35 -14.27 -17.40
C ASN A 56 -1.37 -15.04 -16.08
N LYS A 57 -2.43 -14.85 -15.28
CA LYS A 57 -2.65 -15.47 -13.96
C LYS A 57 -2.81 -17.00 -14.04
N GLU A 58 -1.71 -17.73 -14.23
CA GLU A 58 -1.63 -19.15 -13.86
C GLU A 58 -0.71 -19.42 -12.66
N ALA A 59 0.10 -18.46 -12.24
CA ALA A 59 0.93 -18.62 -11.05
C ALA A 59 0.16 -18.16 -9.80
N GLY A 60 -0.32 -19.12 -9.02
CA GLY A 60 -0.81 -18.88 -7.66
C GLY A 60 0.18 -18.06 -6.84
N LEU A 61 -0.34 -17.25 -5.90
CA LEU A 61 0.39 -16.47 -4.89
C LEU A 61 1.83 -16.17 -5.35
N GLY A 62 1.97 -15.20 -6.25
CA GLY A 62 3.26 -14.82 -6.83
C GLY A 62 4.35 -14.74 -5.77
N SER A 63 5.57 -15.10 -6.17
CA SER A 63 6.73 -15.11 -5.26
C SER A 63 6.83 -13.79 -4.50
N PRO A 64 7.13 -13.82 -3.19
CA PRO A 64 7.37 -12.61 -2.42
C PRO A 64 8.36 -11.71 -3.17
N PRO A 65 8.13 -10.39 -3.22
CA PRO A 65 9.04 -9.48 -3.90
C PRO A 65 10.47 -9.69 -3.38
N GLU A 66 11.48 -9.63 -4.27
CA GLU A 66 12.88 -9.94 -3.94
C GLU A 66 13.39 -9.17 -2.72
N ASN A 67 12.85 -7.97 -2.48
CA ASN A 67 13.12 -7.16 -1.29
C ASN A 67 11.80 -6.80 -0.59
N PRO A 68 11.28 -7.65 0.33
CA PRO A 68 10.11 -7.29 1.11
C PRO A 68 10.44 -6.10 2.01
N MET A 69 9.51 -5.16 2.13
CA MET A 69 9.67 -4.06 3.08
C MET A 69 9.91 -4.62 4.49
N SER A 70 10.90 -4.05 5.19
CA SER A 70 11.15 -4.45 6.58
C SER A 70 9.90 -4.20 7.43
N ALA A 71 9.64 -5.08 8.41
CA ALA A 71 8.49 -4.94 9.30
C ALA A 71 8.47 -3.57 10.01
N ASP A 72 9.65 -3.00 10.26
CA ASP A 72 9.81 -1.67 10.83
C ASP A 72 9.43 -0.55 9.85
N ARG A 73 9.73 -0.69 8.56
CA ARG A 73 9.32 0.26 7.52
C ARG A 73 7.80 0.25 7.33
N VAL A 74 7.19 -0.92 7.27
CA VAL A 74 5.72 -1.06 7.18
C VAL A 74 5.06 -0.40 8.39
N ARG A 75 5.61 -0.62 9.60
CA ARG A 75 5.12 0.02 10.82
C ARG A 75 5.25 1.55 10.75
N TRP A 76 6.38 2.06 10.27
CA TRP A 76 6.63 3.51 10.17
C TRP A 76 5.68 4.19 9.18
N GLU A 77 5.48 3.60 8.00
CA GLU A 77 4.54 4.11 6.99
C GLU A 77 3.10 4.10 7.50
N HIS A 78 2.69 3.06 8.23
CA HIS A 78 1.38 3.01 8.87
C HIS A 78 1.19 4.15 9.89
N ILE A 79 2.21 4.40 10.72
CA ILE A 79 2.18 5.47 11.71
C ILE A 79 2.06 6.85 11.06
N GLN A 80 2.87 7.12 10.01
CA GLN A 80 2.82 8.38 9.26
C GLN A 80 1.45 8.60 8.61
N ARG A 81 0.85 7.55 8.02
CA ARG A 81 -0.47 7.63 7.42
C ARG A 81 -1.54 8.07 8.41
N VAL A 82 -1.58 7.44 9.59
CA VAL A 82 -2.58 7.80 10.62
C VAL A 82 -2.29 9.20 11.18
N TYR A 83 -1.02 9.63 11.21
CA TYR A 83 -0.64 10.99 11.58
C TYR A 83 -1.19 12.05 10.62
N GLU A 84 -1.03 11.85 9.31
CA GLU A 84 -1.57 12.74 8.28
C GLU A 84 -3.10 12.79 8.30
N GLN A 85 -3.76 11.63 8.42
CA GLN A 85 -5.24 11.54 8.51
C GLN A 85 -5.82 12.23 9.75
N CYS A 86 -5.02 12.34 10.81
CA CYS A 86 -5.37 13.09 12.02
C CYS A 86 -5.00 14.58 11.93
N GLY A 87 -4.65 15.08 10.74
CA GLY A 87 -4.28 16.49 10.54
C GLY A 87 -3.00 16.88 11.28
N ASN A 88 -2.02 15.97 11.33
CA ASN A 88 -0.75 16.15 12.05
C ASN A 88 -0.91 16.31 13.58
N ASN A 89 -2.00 15.78 14.16
CA ASN A 89 -2.23 15.80 15.60
C ASN A 89 -1.66 14.55 16.30
N VAL A 90 -0.53 14.71 16.98
CA VAL A 90 0.18 13.63 17.68
C VAL A 90 -0.69 12.95 18.74
N SER A 91 -1.51 13.70 19.48
CA SER A 91 -2.31 13.13 20.59
C SER A 91 -3.44 12.25 20.06
N GLU A 92 -4.11 12.69 19.00
CA GLU A 92 -5.19 11.92 18.37
C GLU A 92 -4.66 10.68 17.66
N THR A 93 -3.53 10.79 16.96
CA THR A 93 -2.85 9.66 16.33
C THR A 93 -2.41 8.61 17.36
N ALA A 94 -1.84 9.05 18.48
CA ALA A 94 -1.42 8.14 19.56
C ALA A 94 -2.61 7.37 20.15
N ARG A 95 -3.75 8.04 20.34
CA ARG A 95 -5.00 7.42 20.78
C ARG A 95 -5.51 6.38 19.78
N ARG A 96 -5.55 6.71 18.49
CA ARG A 96 -6.02 5.78 17.43
C ARG A 96 -5.12 4.58 17.21
N LEU A 97 -3.81 4.76 17.35
CA LEU A 97 -2.83 3.69 17.23
C LEU A 97 -2.63 2.92 18.54
N ASN A 98 -3.42 3.21 19.58
CA ASN A 98 -3.32 2.63 20.92
C ASN A 98 -1.89 2.60 21.47
N MET A 99 -1.16 3.70 21.31
CA MET A 99 0.23 3.83 21.75
C MET A 99 0.45 5.08 22.59
N HIS A 100 1.47 5.05 23.43
CA HIS A 100 1.80 6.21 24.26
C HIS A 100 2.32 7.37 23.41
N ARG A 101 1.85 8.60 23.69
CA ARG A 101 2.22 9.82 22.95
C ARG A 101 3.75 10.01 22.84
N ARG A 102 4.50 9.72 23.91
CA ARG A 102 5.98 9.80 23.90
C ARG A 102 6.61 8.81 22.92
N THR A 103 6.04 7.61 22.78
CA THR A 103 6.50 6.59 21.83
C THR A 103 6.29 7.07 20.40
N LEU A 104 5.10 7.60 20.11
CA LEU A 104 4.78 8.17 18.80
C LEU A 104 5.72 9.34 18.45
N GLN A 105 5.91 10.30 19.36
CA GLN A 105 6.86 11.41 19.16
C GLN A 105 8.28 10.93 18.88
N ARG A 106 8.74 9.90 19.58
CA ARG A 106 10.07 9.30 19.35
C ARG A 106 10.18 8.63 17.99
N ILE A 107 9.10 8.02 17.49
CA ILE A 107 9.08 7.40 16.15
C ILE A 107 9.04 8.47 15.06
N LEU A 108 8.23 9.52 15.23
CA LEU A 108 8.11 10.62 14.26
C LEU A 108 9.36 11.51 14.18
N SER A 109 10.13 11.64 15.26
CA SER A 109 11.38 12.42 15.28
C SER A 109 12.56 11.72 14.61
N LYS A 110 12.49 10.40 14.40
CA LYS A 110 13.52 9.64 13.67
C LYS A 110 13.20 9.63 12.17
N ARG A 111 14.24 9.75 11.34
CA ARG A 111 14.12 9.49 9.88
C ARG A 111 13.68 8.05 9.64
N ALA A 112 12.99 7.82 8.52
CA ALA A 112 12.49 6.51 8.12
C ALA A 112 13.57 5.42 8.26
N PRO A 113 13.24 4.24 8.82
CA PRO A 113 14.17 3.09 8.83
C PRO A 113 14.61 2.78 7.40
N ARG A 114 15.91 2.49 7.21
CA ARG A 114 16.44 2.04 5.91
C ARG A 114 15.93 0.64 5.58
#